data_AF-A0A0E3PC39-F1
#
_entry.id   AF-A0A0E3PC39-F1
#
_cell.length_a   1.000
_cell.length_b   1.000
_cell.length_c   1.000
_cell.angle_alpha   90.00
_cell.angle_beta   90.00
_cell.angle_gamma   90.00
#
_symmetry.space_group_name_H-M   'P 1'
#
loop_
_entity.id
_entity.type
_entity.pdbx_description
1 polymer ?
#
loop_
_entity_poly.entity_id
_entity_poly.type
_entity_poly.pdbx_seq_one_letter_code
_entity_poly.pdbx_strand_id
1 'polypeptide(L)' 'MVHHLHKKCYELKKGQKLVCDDCGFELTVIRECDKTCEGEGCCETNEFKCCSKPMNLAE' A
#
# COMPACT_ATOMS: atom_id res chain seq x y z
N MET A 1 -15.93 -8.72 -9.97
CA MET A 1 -15.43 -7.33 -9.86
C MET A 1 -14.19 -7.37 -9.01
N VAL A 2 -13.02 -7.14 -9.59
CA VAL A 2 -11.75 -7.16 -8.85
C VAL A 2 -11.57 -5.76 -8.26
N HIS A 3 -11.76 -5.63 -6.94
CA HIS A 3 -11.53 -4.38 -6.25
C HIS A 3 -10.01 -4.16 -6.14
N HIS A 4 -9.41 -3.55 -7.15
CA HIS A 4 -8.04 -3.07 -7.04
C HIS A 4 -8.01 -2.01 -5.93
N LEU A 5 -7.37 -2.33 -4.81
CA LEU A 5 -7.28 -1.46 -3.65
C LEU A 5 -6.29 -0.31 -3.96
N HIS A 6 -6.77 0.74 -4.63
CA HIS A 6 -6.03 2.01 -4.76
C HIS A 6 -6.02 2.70 -3.39
N LYS A 7 -5.02 2.39 -2.56
CA LYS A 7 -4.76 3.11 -1.32
C LYS A 7 -3.51 3.96 -1.43
N LYS A 8 -3.65 5.23 -1.06
CA LYS A 8 -2.55 6.16 -0.89
C LYS A 8 -1.78 5.84 0.38
N CYS A 9 -0.50 6.23 0.42
CA CYS A 9 0.40 5.95 1.55
C CYS A 9 -0.16 6.42 2.91
N TYR A 10 -0.77 7.61 2.98
CA TYR A 10 -1.35 8.16 4.22
C TYR A 10 -2.62 7.43 4.70
N GLU A 11 -3.21 6.56 3.89
CA GLU A 11 -4.38 5.75 4.26
C GLU A 11 -3.97 4.45 4.95
N LEU A 12 -2.67 4.13 4.95
CA LEU A 12 -2.11 2.95 5.58
C LEU A 12 -1.78 3.23 7.05
N LYS A 13 -2.11 2.24 7.89
CA LYS A 13 -1.92 2.29 9.34
C LYS A 13 -0.75 1.42 9.80
N LYS A 14 -0.08 1.84 10.87
CA LYS A 14 1.09 1.14 11.39
C LYS A 14 0.69 -0.28 11.78
N GLY A 15 1.48 -1.25 11.36
CA GLY A 15 1.22 -2.66 11.57
C GLY A 15 0.34 -3.30 10.49
N GLN A 16 -0.30 -2.52 9.60
CA GLN A 16 -0.95 -3.11 8.43
C GLN A 16 0.08 -3.76 7.51
N LYS A 17 -0.34 -4.85 6.88
CA LYS A 17 0.47 -5.60 5.95
C LYS A 17 -0.12 -5.56 4.55
N LEU A 18 0.74 -5.46 3.56
CA LEU A 18 0.40 -5.61 2.15
C LEU A 18 1.03 -6.91 1.65
N VAL A 19 0.29 -7.72 0.92
CA VAL A 19 0.72 -9.03 0.43
C VAL A 19 0.62 -9.08 -1.10
N CYS A 20 1.62 -9.67 -1.73
CA CYS A 20 1.58 -10.02 -3.15
C CYS A 20 1.13 -11.47 -3.31
N ASP A 21 -0.04 -11.69 -3.90
CA ASP A 21 -0.60 -13.04 -4.08
C ASP A 21 0.19 -13.90 -5.08
N ASP A 22 0.97 -13.27 -5.97
CA ASP A 22 1.74 -14.00 -6.99
C ASP A 22 3.02 -14.63 -6.44
N CYS A 23 3.68 -13.99 -5.47
CA CYS A 23 4.99 -14.42 -4.96
C CYS A 23 5.07 -14.58 -3.43
N GLY A 24 4.01 -14.21 -2.70
CA GLY A 24 3.95 -14.27 -1.24
C GLY A 24 4.75 -13.18 -0.52
N PHE A 25 5.24 -12.17 -1.23
CA PHE A 25 6.00 -11.07 -0.61
C PHE A 25 5.10 -10.20 0.29
N GLU A 26 5.57 -9.93 1.50
CA GLU A 26 4.86 -9.08 2.48
C GLU A 26 5.60 -7.75 2.70
N LEU A 27 4.84 -6.64 2.67
CA LEU A 27 5.25 -5.33 3.15
C LEU A 27 4.54 -5.04 4.47
N THR A 28 5.23 -4.49 5.45
CA THR A 28 4.63 -4.05 6.72
C THR A 28 4.81 -2.55 6.90
N VAL A 29 3.73 -1.86 7.25
CA VAL A 29 3.74 -0.42 7.51
C VAL A 29 4.37 -0.18 8.89
N ILE A 30 5.62 0.26 8.92
CA ILE A 30 6.35 0.52 10.17
C ILE A 30 6.05 1.92 10.76
N ARG A 31 5.59 2.85 9.91
CA ARG A 31 5.27 4.23 10.25
C ARG A 31 4.16 4.74 9.35
N GLU A 32 3.15 5.39 9.94
CA GLU A 32 2.07 6.03 9.19
C GLU A 32 2.53 7.36 8.63
N CYS A 33 2.03 7.69 7.45
CA CYS A 33 2.11 9.03 6.89
C CYS A 33 0.85 9.82 7.25
N ASP A 34 0.99 11.13 7.42
CA ASP A 34 -0.16 12.04 7.55
C ASP A 34 -0.61 12.53 6.17
N LYS A 35 -1.87 12.93 6.01
CA LYS A 35 -2.37 13.51 4.76
C LYS A 35 -1.59 14.76 4.34
N THR A 36 -0.92 15.46 5.26
CA THR A 36 -0.04 16.58 4.91
C THR A 36 1.10 16.21 3.94
N CYS A 37 1.46 14.93 3.78
CA CYS A 37 2.45 14.51 2.78
C CYS A 37 1.86 14.39 1.36
N GLU A 38 0.57 14.63 1.15
CA GLU A 38 -0.06 14.57 -0.17
C GLU A 38 0.63 15.53 -1.15
N GLY A 39 1.17 15.00 -2.25
CA GLY A 39 2.02 15.76 -3.19
C GLY A 39 3.53 15.67 -2.93
N GLU A 40 3.96 14.84 -1.97
CA GLU A 40 5.37 14.62 -1.66
C GLU A 40 5.77 13.14 -1.79
N GLY A 41 6.66 12.86 -2.76
CA GLY A 41 7.37 11.59 -2.88
C GLY A 41 6.48 10.34 -2.79
N CYS A 42 6.69 9.50 -1.77
CA CYS A 42 5.95 8.24 -1.62
C CYS A 42 4.44 8.43 -1.41
N CYS A 43 3.98 9.62 -1.00
CA CYS A 43 2.57 9.91 -0.79
C CYS A 43 1.82 10.29 -2.07
N GLU A 44 2.53 10.50 -3.18
CA GLU A 44 1.93 10.57 -4.52
C GLU A 44 1.59 9.17 -5.07
N THR A 45 2.10 8.13 -4.44
CA THR A 45 1.86 6.75 -4.86
C THR A 45 0.44 6.34 -4.48
N ASN A 46 -0.36 6.00 -5.49
CA ASN A 46 -1.76 5.57 -5.35
C ASN A 46 -1.92 4.05 -5.20
N GLU A 47 -0.86 3.28 -5.42
CA GLU A 47 -0.85 1.82 -5.33
C GLU A 47 0.57 1.29 -5.09
N PHE A 48 0.71 0.30 -4.20
CA PHE A 48 1.94 -0.43 -4.01
C PHE A 48 1.94 -1.65 -4.95
N LYS A 49 2.91 -1.73 -5.86
CA LYS A 49 2.98 -2.82 -6.85
C LYS A 49 4.05 -3.84 -6.52
N CYS A 50 3.72 -5.11 -6.74
CA CYS A 50 4.65 -6.22 -6.78
C CYS A 50 4.21 -7.17 -7.90
N CYS A 51 5.16 -7.78 -8.63
CA CYS A 51 4.85 -8.64 -9.79
C CYS A 51 3.96 -7.95 -10.85
N SER A 52 4.16 -6.64 -11.05
CA SER A 52 3.36 -5.79 -11.98
C SER A 52 1.87 -5.69 -11.64
N LYS A 53 1.45 -6.11 -10.44
CA LYS A 53 0.09 -6.01 -9.93
C LYS A 53 0.05 -5.22 -8.62
N PRO A 54 -1.08 -4.58 -8.27
CA PRO A 54 -1.25 -3.97 -6.96
C PRO A 54 -1.23 -5.05 -5.87
N MET A 55 -0.59 -4.73 -4.76
CA MET A 55 -0.58 -5.56 -3.55
C MET A 55 -1.89 -5.38 -2.78
N ASN A 56 -2.31 -6.42 -2.06
CA ASN A 56 -3.54 -6.45 -1.29
C ASN A 56 -3.27 -6.20 0.18
N LEU A 57 -4.19 -5.54 0.89
CA LEU A 57 -4.10 -5.42 2.35
C LEU A 57 -4.43 -6.79 2.96
N ALA A 58 -3.55 -7.32 3.81
CA ALA A 58 -3.90 -8.47 4.63
C ALA A 58 -4.85 -8.02 5.75
N GLU A 59 -5.99 -8.69 5.87
CA GLU A 59 -6.95 -8.49 6.96
C GLU A 59 -6.37 -8.89 8.32
#